data_AF-A0A833YEQ8-F1
#
_entry.id   AF-A0A833YEQ8-F1
#
_cell.length_a   1.000
_cell.length_b   1.000
_cell.length_c   1.000
_cell.angle_alpha   90.00
_cell.angle_beta   90.00
_cell.angle_gamma   90.00
#
_symmetry.space_group_name_H-M   'P 1'
#
loop_
_entity.id
_entity.type
_entity.pdbx_description
1 polymer ?
#
loop_
_entity_poly.entity_id
_entity_poly.type
_entity_poly.pdbx_seq_one_letter_code
_entity_poly.pdbx_strand_id
1 'polypeptide(L)'
;MACMGNFQPLSTLRSFSYMDRYNGDIRFDNIYISTYFCQIDERRRKLGRRTLLPLRKAEKKTVIFPYGPTIQASEMRNVVRELMGTLPVLLLLLVLCGLDWALYSTFDTIRHHSFLQYSFHSSHRLEVKVGGDSMLARLLRKTVGALNTSSETMVESNNMPCLPQPVCLNARAYLRTGLPVGLLVCLCLLQAFGYRLRRVIAAFYFPKREKKRVLFLYNELLRKRAAFTKLRRAAIIRQARQQRAPRHHLTDILHHRCPLLRPWLRRRCVVCQAPETPESYVCLTPDCEAVYCRSCWDDMRQRCPVCTPREELSSSACSDSNDDATYAE
;
A
#
# COMPACT_ATOMS: atom_id res chain seq x y z
N MET A 1 -14.85 -18.86 -21.12
CA MET A 1 -14.11 -18.28 -22.27
C MET A 1 -14.93 -17.14 -22.88
N ALA A 2 -15.27 -16.11 -22.09
CA ALA A 2 -16.25 -15.07 -22.48
C ALA A 2 -15.87 -13.64 -22.02
N CYS A 3 -14.57 -13.33 -21.87
CA CYS A 3 -14.11 -11.99 -21.46
C CYS A 3 -13.10 -11.31 -22.40
N MET A 4 -12.82 -11.87 -23.59
CA MET A 4 -11.81 -11.30 -24.50
C MET A 4 -12.38 -10.62 -25.77
N GLY A 5 -13.70 -10.64 -25.99
CA GLY A 5 -14.30 -10.15 -27.25
C GLY A 5 -14.54 -8.64 -27.37
N ASN A 6 -14.51 -7.86 -26.29
CA ASN A 6 -14.93 -6.44 -26.28
C ASN A 6 -13.81 -5.44 -25.93
N PHE A 7 -12.55 -5.87 -25.85
CA PHE A 7 -11.47 -5.03 -25.29
C PHE A 7 -10.83 -4.06 -26.29
N GLN A 8 -10.86 -4.35 -27.60
CA GLN A 8 -10.17 -3.54 -28.61
C GLN A 8 -10.79 -2.15 -28.87
N PRO A 9 -12.10 -1.98 -29.15
CA PRO A 9 -12.65 -0.65 -29.45
C PRO A 9 -12.67 0.28 -28.23
N LEU A 10 -12.79 -0.27 -27.02
CA LEU A 10 -12.83 0.53 -25.79
C LEU A 10 -11.47 1.15 -25.44
N SER A 11 -10.38 0.46 -25.78
CA SER A 11 -9.01 0.91 -25.46
C SER A 11 -8.56 2.08 -26.34
N THR A 12 -8.91 2.07 -27.63
CA THR A 12 -8.61 3.15 -28.57
C THR A 12 -9.47 4.39 -28.28
N LEU A 13 -10.76 4.21 -28.00
CA LEU A 13 -11.66 5.29 -27.56
C LEU A 13 -11.18 5.96 -26.27
N ARG A 14 -10.71 5.18 -25.28
CA ARG A 14 -10.13 5.73 -24.04
C ARG A 14 -8.83 6.50 -24.29
N SER A 15 -8.00 6.03 -25.23
CA SER A 15 -6.74 6.70 -25.58
C SER A 15 -7.01 8.02 -26.31
N PHE A 16 -7.97 8.03 -27.24
CA PHE A 16 -8.40 9.23 -27.93
C PHE A 16 -9.06 10.23 -26.97
N SER A 17 -9.94 9.77 -26.09
CA SER A 17 -10.56 10.63 -25.06
C SER A 17 -9.52 11.21 -24.08
N TYR A 18 -8.48 10.45 -23.73
CA TYR A 18 -7.36 10.98 -22.95
C TYR A 18 -6.63 12.09 -23.71
N MET A 19 -6.33 11.86 -24.99
CA MET A 19 -5.64 12.85 -25.83
C MET A 19 -6.45 14.14 -25.99
N ASP A 20 -7.75 13.98 -26.22
CA ASP A 20 -8.68 15.10 -26.35
C ASP A 20 -8.75 15.91 -25.05
N ARG A 21 -8.92 15.26 -23.89
CA ARG A 21 -8.88 15.94 -22.59
C ARG A 21 -7.52 16.57 -22.29
N TYR A 22 -6.42 15.93 -22.67
CA TYR A 22 -5.06 16.43 -22.51
C TYR A 22 -4.84 17.75 -23.27
N ASN A 23 -5.43 17.84 -24.48
CA ASN A 23 -5.34 19.00 -25.35
C ASN A 23 -6.41 20.06 -25.06
N GLY A 24 -7.57 19.67 -24.56
CA GLY A 24 -8.68 20.57 -24.19
C GLY A 24 -8.48 21.21 -22.82
N ASP A 25 -8.31 20.41 -21.77
CA ASP A 25 -8.23 20.88 -20.38
C ASP A 25 -6.77 21.03 -19.90
N ILE A 26 -6.43 22.21 -19.38
CA ILE A 26 -5.09 22.52 -18.86
C ILE A 26 -4.88 21.93 -17.45
N ARG A 27 -5.96 21.73 -16.69
CA ARG A 27 -5.95 21.23 -15.31
C ARG A 27 -5.95 19.70 -15.24
N PHE A 28 -6.52 19.05 -16.25
CA PHE A 28 -6.53 17.60 -16.36
C PHE A 28 -5.11 17.03 -16.23
N ASP A 29 -4.90 16.05 -15.34
CA ASP A 29 -3.61 15.32 -15.17
C ASP A 29 -2.35 16.21 -15.08
N ASN A 30 -2.49 17.45 -14.60
CA ASN A 30 -1.42 18.45 -14.54
C ASN A 30 -0.88 18.59 -13.11
N ILE A 31 -0.29 17.51 -12.61
CA ILE A 31 0.21 17.39 -11.24
C ILE A 31 1.69 16.98 -11.19
N TYR A 32 2.42 17.09 -12.30
CA TYR A 32 3.80 16.60 -12.43
C TYR A 32 4.81 17.74 -12.44
N ILE A 33 5.91 17.60 -11.68
CA ILE A 33 7.06 18.52 -11.75
C ILE A 33 7.97 18.06 -12.89
N SER A 34 7.91 18.74 -14.01
CA SER A 34 8.80 18.49 -15.15
C SER A 34 10.17 19.16 -14.95
N THR A 35 11.14 18.80 -15.79
CA THR A 35 12.43 19.49 -15.87
C THR A 35 12.26 20.98 -16.20
N TYR A 36 11.30 21.31 -17.07
CA TYR A 36 10.97 22.69 -17.42
C TYR A 36 10.44 23.49 -16.21
N PHE A 37 9.68 22.86 -15.30
CA PHE A 37 9.27 23.50 -14.04
C PHE A 37 10.47 23.94 -13.21
N CYS A 38 11.48 23.07 -13.08
CA CYS A 38 12.70 23.37 -12.35
C CYS A 38 13.51 24.50 -13.01
N GLN A 39 13.55 24.55 -14.34
CA GLN A 39 14.22 25.62 -15.09
C GLN A 39 13.55 26.99 -14.87
N ILE A 40 12.22 27.03 -14.82
CA ILE A 40 11.48 28.27 -14.50
C ILE A 40 11.84 28.76 -13.09
N ASP A 41 11.87 27.84 -12.12
CA ASP A 41 12.22 28.17 -10.73
C ASP A 41 13.66 28.69 -10.62
N GLU A 42 14.61 28.04 -11.28
CA GLU A 42 16.02 28.45 -11.29
C GLU A 42 16.20 29.83 -11.96
N ARG A 43 15.51 30.08 -13.08
CA ARG A 43 15.52 31.40 -13.73
C ARG A 43 14.96 32.49 -12.82
N ARG A 44 13.83 32.24 -12.14
CA ARG A 44 13.26 33.19 -11.18
C ARG A 44 14.18 33.44 -9.99
N ARG A 45 14.89 32.41 -9.53
CA ARG A 45 15.91 32.50 -8.47
C ARG A 45 17.05 33.44 -8.86
N LYS A 46 17.58 33.31 -10.09
CA LYS A 46 18.63 34.19 -10.63
C LYS A 46 18.15 35.64 -10.73
N LEU A 47 16.87 35.86 -11.00
CA LEU A 47 16.23 37.18 -11.06
C LEU A 47 15.82 37.74 -9.68
N GLY A 48 16.15 37.06 -8.58
CA GLY A 48 15.74 37.48 -7.23
C GLY A 48 14.22 37.48 -7.00
N ARG A 49 13.45 36.80 -7.87
CA ARG A 49 11.99 36.66 -7.75
C ARG A 49 11.64 35.50 -6.82
N ARG A 50 10.39 35.51 -6.33
CA ARG A 50 9.85 34.43 -5.50
C ARG A 50 9.93 33.07 -6.22
N THR A 51 10.48 32.08 -5.53
CA THR A 51 10.63 30.69 -5.98
C THR A 51 9.61 29.77 -5.30
N LEU A 52 9.34 28.62 -5.92
CA LEU A 52 8.49 27.57 -5.36
C LEU A 52 9.31 26.48 -4.67
N LEU A 53 10.53 26.20 -5.13
CA LEU A 53 11.40 25.18 -4.53
C LEU A 53 12.19 25.77 -3.34
N PRO A 54 12.30 25.06 -2.19
CA PRO A 54 11.79 23.72 -1.91
C PRO A 54 10.27 23.67 -1.62
N LEU A 55 9.60 22.60 -2.07
CA LEU A 55 8.17 22.38 -1.80
C LEU A 55 7.89 22.11 -0.33
N ARG A 56 6.84 22.73 0.21
CA ARG A 56 6.39 22.50 1.59
C ARG A 56 5.81 21.08 1.74
N LYS A 57 5.84 20.53 2.95
CA LYS A 57 5.28 19.17 3.23
C LYS A 57 3.82 19.01 2.78
N ALA A 58 3.02 20.07 2.91
CA ALA A 58 1.63 20.08 2.44
C ALA A 58 1.51 20.09 0.90
N GLU A 59 2.42 20.79 0.22
CA GLU A 59 2.46 20.90 -1.25
C GLU A 59 2.99 19.61 -1.89
N LYS A 60 3.94 18.93 -1.25
CA LYS A 60 4.49 17.64 -1.71
C LYS A 60 3.42 16.54 -1.85
N LYS A 61 2.34 16.59 -1.06
CA LYS A 61 1.23 15.62 -1.17
C LYS A 61 0.38 15.80 -2.43
N THR A 62 0.42 16.98 -3.05
CA THR A 62 -0.42 17.33 -4.21
C THR A 62 0.30 17.23 -5.55
N VAL A 63 1.61 17.03 -5.55
CA VAL A 63 2.44 17.06 -6.76
C VAL A 63 3.30 15.80 -6.85
N ILE A 64 3.37 15.19 -8.03
CA ILE A 64 4.10 13.96 -8.34
C ILE A 64 5.45 14.30 -8.98
N PHE A 65 6.52 13.65 -8.53
CA PHE A 65 7.81 13.66 -9.22
C PHE A 65 7.83 12.56 -10.29
N PRO A 66 8.07 12.87 -11.57
CA PRO A 66 8.00 11.89 -12.67
C PRO A 66 8.92 10.68 -12.49
N TYR A 67 10.12 10.90 -11.93
CA TYR A 67 11.17 9.90 -11.78
C TYR A 67 11.22 9.27 -10.38
N GLY A 68 10.29 9.62 -9.48
CA GLY A 68 10.26 9.04 -8.14
C GLY A 68 9.59 7.66 -8.14
N PRO A 69 10.16 6.63 -7.47
CA PRO A 69 9.52 5.32 -7.36
C PRO A 69 8.26 5.34 -6.47
N THR A 70 7.95 6.47 -5.84
CA THR A 70 6.83 6.61 -4.92
C THR A 70 5.51 6.65 -5.68
N ILE A 71 4.67 5.63 -5.49
CA ILE A 71 3.29 5.58 -5.99
C ILE A 71 2.46 6.58 -5.17
N GLN A 72 1.86 7.59 -5.82
CA GLN A 72 1.08 8.62 -5.14
C GLN A 72 -0.40 8.19 -5.01
N ALA A 73 -1.13 8.75 -4.03
CA ALA A 73 -2.48 8.30 -3.67
C ALA A 73 -3.50 8.28 -4.84
N SER A 74 -3.34 9.17 -5.82
CA SER A 74 -4.18 9.19 -7.03
C SER A 74 -3.93 7.99 -7.94
N GLU A 75 -2.68 7.54 -8.07
CA GLU A 75 -2.29 6.36 -8.84
C GLU A 75 -2.74 5.09 -8.12
N MET A 76 -2.59 5.07 -6.78
CA MET A 76 -3.03 3.96 -5.94
C MET A 76 -4.54 3.72 -6.03
N ARG A 77 -5.37 4.75 -6.16
CA ARG A 77 -6.82 4.59 -6.29
C ARG A 77 -7.21 3.76 -7.52
N ASN A 78 -6.54 3.97 -8.65
CA ASN A 78 -6.81 3.22 -9.88
C ASN A 78 -6.33 1.78 -9.75
N VAL A 79 -5.13 1.57 -9.18
CA VAL A 79 -4.60 0.23 -8.90
C VAL A 79 -5.51 -0.54 -7.95
N VAL A 80 -5.96 0.10 -6.87
CA VAL A 80 -6.88 -0.51 -5.89
C VAL A 80 -8.18 -0.90 -6.56
N ARG A 81 -8.74 -0.07 -7.44
CA ARG A 81 -9.97 -0.40 -8.16
C ARG A 81 -9.81 -1.65 -9.04
N GLU A 82 -8.72 -1.75 -9.77
CA GLU A 82 -8.44 -2.91 -10.63
C GLU A 82 -8.14 -4.16 -9.79
N LEU A 83 -7.36 -4.02 -8.71
CA LEU A 83 -7.07 -5.08 -7.77
C LEU A 83 -8.34 -5.62 -7.09
N MET A 84 -9.26 -4.73 -6.72
CA MET A 84 -10.59 -5.11 -6.22
C MET A 84 -11.38 -5.93 -7.23
N GLY A 85 -11.23 -5.66 -8.54
CA GLY A 85 -11.81 -6.49 -9.60
C GLY A 85 -11.17 -7.88 -9.69
N THR A 86 -9.88 -8.01 -9.38
CA THR A 86 -9.16 -9.30 -9.37
C THR A 86 -9.35 -10.10 -8.08
N LEU A 87 -9.80 -9.45 -7.00
CA LEU A 87 -9.95 -10.04 -5.67
C LEU A 87 -10.84 -11.31 -5.65
N PRO A 88 -12.00 -11.39 -6.33
CA PRO A 88 -12.83 -12.58 -6.29
C PRO A 88 -12.14 -13.81 -6.90
N VAL A 89 -11.35 -13.61 -7.97
CA VAL A 89 -10.60 -14.69 -8.63
C VAL A 89 -9.48 -15.19 -7.72
N LEU A 90 -8.78 -14.27 -7.04
CA LEU A 90 -7.76 -14.62 -6.05
C LEU A 90 -8.37 -15.38 -4.86
N LEU A 91 -9.50 -14.91 -4.33
CA LEU A 91 -10.20 -15.55 -3.23
C LEU A 91 -10.67 -16.96 -3.61
N LEU A 92 -11.27 -17.11 -4.79
CA LEU A 92 -11.69 -18.41 -5.31
C LEU A 92 -10.50 -19.37 -5.43
N LEU A 93 -9.36 -18.91 -5.95
CA LEU A 93 -8.15 -19.72 -6.02
C LEU A 93 -7.68 -20.17 -4.64
N LEU A 94 -7.64 -19.25 -3.66
CA LEU A 94 -7.24 -19.57 -2.29
C LEU A 94 -8.19 -20.57 -1.62
N VAL A 95 -9.50 -20.42 -1.82
CA VAL A 95 -10.50 -21.36 -1.31
C VAL A 95 -10.33 -22.74 -1.92
N LEU A 96 -10.14 -22.84 -3.24
CA LEU A 96 -9.93 -24.12 -3.93
C LEU A 96 -8.64 -24.80 -3.47
N CYS A 97 -7.54 -24.07 -3.35
CA CYS A 97 -6.29 -24.61 -2.81
C CYS A 97 -6.43 -25.05 -1.35
N GLY A 98 -7.15 -24.28 -0.53
CA GLY A 98 -7.43 -24.62 0.86
C GLY A 98 -8.31 -25.87 0.99
N LEU A 99 -9.30 -26.02 0.13
CA LEU A 99 -10.15 -27.22 0.06
C LEU A 99 -9.34 -28.46 -0.36
N ASP A 100 -8.48 -28.37 -1.37
CA ASP A 100 -7.60 -29.48 -1.77
C ASP A 100 -6.70 -29.92 -0.61
N TRP A 101 -6.09 -28.96 0.09
CA TRP A 101 -5.28 -29.25 1.28
C TRP A 101 -6.08 -29.89 2.42
N ALA A 102 -7.27 -29.37 2.70
CA ALA A 102 -8.15 -29.91 3.74
C ALA A 102 -8.63 -31.33 3.42
N LEU A 103 -9.01 -31.59 2.16
CA LEU A 103 -9.40 -32.91 1.69
C LEU A 103 -8.23 -33.89 1.79
N TYR A 104 -7.04 -33.49 1.31
CA TYR A 104 -5.82 -34.29 1.43
C TYR A 104 -5.54 -34.66 2.89
N SER A 105 -5.53 -33.67 3.78
CA SER A 105 -5.27 -33.87 5.21
C SER A 105 -6.30 -34.80 5.86
N THR A 106 -7.58 -34.63 5.52
CA THR A 106 -8.65 -35.47 6.05
C THR A 106 -8.50 -36.92 5.58
N PHE A 107 -8.26 -37.16 4.29
CA PHE A 107 -8.06 -38.50 3.75
C PHE A 107 -6.79 -39.17 4.27
N ASP A 108 -5.71 -38.40 4.44
CA ASP A 108 -4.47 -38.90 5.03
C ASP A 108 -4.65 -39.28 6.50
N THR A 109 -5.37 -38.46 7.27
CA THR A 109 -5.72 -38.74 8.67
C THR A 109 -6.59 -40.00 8.78
N ILE A 110 -7.61 -40.14 7.93
CA ILE A 110 -8.46 -41.34 7.88
C ILE A 110 -7.60 -42.57 7.58
N ARG A 111 -6.69 -42.48 6.59
CA ARG A 111 -5.81 -43.59 6.23
C ARG A 111 -4.90 -44.01 7.38
N HIS A 112 -4.31 -43.06 8.10
CA HIS A 112 -3.41 -43.37 9.21
C HIS A 112 -4.15 -43.93 10.44
N HIS A 113 -5.33 -43.42 10.76
CA HIS A 113 -6.06 -43.83 11.97
C HIS A 113 -7.04 -45.00 11.76
N SER A 114 -7.43 -45.29 10.52
CA SER A 114 -8.40 -46.36 10.21
C SER A 114 -7.73 -47.65 9.70
N PHE A 115 -6.40 -47.70 9.64
CA PHE A 115 -5.67 -48.92 9.32
C PHE A 115 -5.88 -49.94 10.44
N LEU A 116 -6.52 -51.06 10.11
CA LEU A 116 -6.78 -52.18 11.01
C LEU A 116 -6.26 -53.47 10.37
N GLN A 117 -5.40 -54.16 11.10
CA GLN A 117 -4.87 -55.47 10.73
C GLN A 117 -5.34 -56.47 11.80
N TYR A 118 -6.29 -57.33 11.42
CA TYR A 118 -6.80 -58.37 12.31
C TYR A 118 -6.14 -59.70 11.95
N SER A 119 -5.34 -60.23 12.88
CA SER A 119 -4.81 -61.59 12.82
C SER A 119 -5.68 -62.50 13.69
N PHE A 120 -6.55 -63.30 13.08
CA PHE A 120 -7.32 -64.32 13.80
C PHE A 120 -6.48 -65.58 13.91
N HIS A 121 -6.11 -65.94 15.15
CA HIS A 121 -5.40 -67.18 15.48
C HIS A 121 -6.35 -68.11 16.23
N SER A 122 -6.85 -69.15 15.56
CA SER A 122 -7.67 -70.18 16.21
C SER A 122 -6.95 -71.51 16.24
N SER A 123 -6.68 -72.03 17.44
CA SER A 123 -6.09 -73.36 17.63
C SER A 123 -7.09 -74.27 18.33
N HIS A 124 -7.69 -75.20 17.59
CA HIS A 124 -8.56 -76.23 18.16
C HIS A 124 -7.75 -77.52 18.34
N ARG A 125 -7.50 -77.92 19.59
CA ARG A 125 -6.91 -79.22 19.95
C ARG A 125 -7.97 -80.07 20.64
N LEU A 126 -8.46 -81.09 19.95
CA LEU A 126 -9.47 -82.00 20.49
C LEU A 126 -8.83 -83.37 20.73
N GLU A 127 -8.42 -83.63 21.97
CA GLU A 127 -7.79 -84.89 22.38
C GLU A 127 -8.82 -85.79 23.06
N VAL A 128 -9.22 -86.88 22.41
CA VAL A 128 -10.21 -87.83 22.98
C VAL A 128 -9.51 -89.05 23.56
N LYS A 129 -9.56 -89.18 24.89
CA LYS A 129 -9.02 -90.35 25.62
C LYS A 129 -10.14 -91.33 25.95
N VAL A 130 -10.11 -92.51 25.33
CA VAL A 130 -11.04 -93.61 25.63
C VAL A 130 -10.48 -94.44 26.79
N GLY A 131 -11.21 -94.58 27.91
CA GLY A 131 -10.83 -95.40 29.07
C GLY A 131 -11.38 -96.84 29.01
N GLY A 132 -10.70 -97.78 29.66
CA GLY A 132 -11.09 -99.21 29.77
C GLY A 132 -10.43 -100.14 28.74
N ASP A 133 -10.44 -101.44 29.04
CA ASP A 133 -9.80 -102.53 28.26
C ASP A 133 -10.79 -103.50 27.61
N SER A 134 -12.05 -103.10 27.46
CA SER A 134 -13.06 -103.89 26.74
C SER A 134 -12.80 -103.90 25.23
N MET A 135 -13.32 -104.93 24.54
CA MET A 135 -13.21 -105.06 23.08
C MET A 135 -13.79 -103.84 22.34
N LEU A 136 -14.87 -103.26 22.86
CA LEU A 136 -15.49 -102.01 22.38
C LEU A 136 -14.57 -100.78 22.57
N ALA A 137 -13.90 -100.67 23.73
CA ALA A 137 -12.96 -99.57 23.99
C ALA A 137 -11.77 -99.59 23.04
N ARG A 138 -11.27 -100.79 22.66
CA ARG A 138 -10.22 -100.94 21.64
C ARG A 138 -10.66 -100.50 20.23
N LEU A 139 -11.90 -100.80 19.84
CA LEU A 139 -12.45 -100.35 18.56
C LEU A 139 -12.62 -98.83 18.54
N LEU A 140 -13.22 -98.25 19.59
CA LEU A 140 -13.41 -96.81 19.70
C LEU A 140 -12.09 -96.04 19.73
N ARG A 141 -11.05 -96.56 20.39
CA ARG A 141 -9.72 -95.92 20.39
C ARG A 141 -9.08 -95.91 19.00
N LYS A 142 -9.33 -96.94 18.18
CA LYS A 142 -8.85 -97.01 16.78
C LYS A 142 -9.65 -96.11 15.83
N THR A 143 -10.96 -95.97 16.01
CA THR A 143 -11.79 -95.13 15.15
C THR A 143 -11.74 -93.65 15.53
N VAL A 144 -11.70 -93.34 16.83
CA VAL A 144 -11.67 -91.97 17.35
C VAL A 144 -10.25 -91.40 17.39
N GLY A 145 -9.21 -92.24 17.40
CA GLY A 145 -7.82 -91.77 17.24
C GLY A 145 -7.58 -91.03 15.92
N ALA A 146 -8.37 -91.32 14.88
CA ALA A 146 -8.35 -90.62 13.60
C ALA A 146 -9.01 -89.22 13.64
N LEU A 147 -9.74 -88.90 14.72
CA LEU A 147 -10.36 -87.59 14.96
C LEU A 147 -9.48 -86.65 15.80
N ASN A 148 -8.27 -87.08 16.16
CA ASN A 148 -7.29 -86.26 16.86
C ASN A 148 -6.66 -85.25 15.88
N THR A 149 -7.46 -84.24 15.51
CA THR A 149 -7.09 -83.26 14.50
C THR A 149 -6.69 -81.97 15.20
N SER A 150 -5.40 -81.65 15.20
CA SER A 150 -4.93 -80.30 15.50
C SER A 150 -5.01 -79.47 14.22
N SER A 151 -5.91 -78.47 14.18
CA SER A 151 -5.92 -77.49 13.10
C SER A 151 -5.51 -76.14 13.65
N GLU A 152 -4.49 -75.54 13.03
CA GLU A 152 -4.01 -74.20 13.30
C GLU A 152 -4.34 -73.37 12.06
N THR A 153 -5.35 -72.50 12.17
CA THR A 153 -5.76 -71.61 11.08
C THR A 153 -5.37 -70.18 11.44
N MET A 154 -4.42 -69.65 10.68
CA MET A 154 -4.00 -68.25 10.75
C MET A 154 -4.65 -67.52 9.57
N VAL A 155 -5.68 -66.72 9.86
CA VAL A 155 -6.32 -65.85 8.86
C VAL A 155 -5.92 -64.42 9.15
N GLU A 156 -5.11 -63.86 8.26
CA GLU A 156 -4.68 -62.47 8.32
C GLU A 156 -5.52 -61.64 7.34
N SER A 157 -6.38 -60.77 7.87
CA SER A 157 -7.23 -59.89 7.08
C SER A 157 -6.81 -58.44 7.30
N ASN A 158 -6.51 -57.71 6.21
CA ASN A 158 -6.20 -56.29 6.24
C ASN A 158 -7.29 -55.48 5.53
N ASN A 159 -7.51 -54.24 5.97
CA ASN A 159 -8.49 -53.33 5.37
C ASN A 159 -7.88 -52.31 4.39
N MET A 160 -6.58 -52.43 4.08
CA MET A 160 -5.86 -51.58 3.12
C MET A 160 -6.57 -51.30 1.79
N PRO A 161 -7.20 -52.28 1.11
CA PRO A 161 -7.90 -52.01 -0.14
C PRO A 161 -9.15 -51.12 0.02
N CYS A 162 -9.66 -50.99 1.25
CA CYS A 162 -10.82 -50.17 1.57
C CYS A 162 -10.46 -48.75 2.05
N LEU A 163 -9.17 -48.44 2.25
CA LEU A 163 -8.72 -47.14 2.73
C LEU A 163 -8.59 -46.14 1.57
N PRO A 164 -8.97 -44.86 1.77
CA PRO A 164 -8.80 -43.83 0.75
C PRO A 164 -7.31 -43.62 0.44
N GLN A 165 -6.97 -43.46 -0.84
CA GLN A 165 -5.65 -43.04 -1.27
C GLN A 165 -5.67 -41.52 -1.52
N PRO A 166 -5.10 -40.70 -0.62
CA PRO A 166 -5.05 -39.27 -0.82
C PRO A 166 -4.12 -38.94 -1.98
N VAL A 167 -4.67 -38.34 -3.04
CA VAL A 167 -3.89 -37.83 -4.18
C VAL A 167 -3.90 -36.31 -4.09
N CYS A 168 -2.75 -35.71 -3.81
CA CYS A 168 -2.60 -34.26 -3.85
C CYS A 168 -2.48 -33.77 -5.29
N LEU A 169 -2.87 -32.52 -5.55
CA LEU A 169 -2.58 -31.89 -6.83
C LEU A 169 -1.05 -31.79 -7.03
N ASN A 170 -0.58 -32.20 -8.21
CA ASN A 170 0.82 -32.06 -8.59
C ASN A 170 1.28 -30.59 -8.49
N ALA A 171 2.54 -30.35 -8.09
CA ALA A 171 3.12 -29.00 -8.05
C ALA A 171 3.01 -28.25 -9.39
N ARG A 172 3.12 -28.98 -10.52
CA ARG A 172 2.91 -28.43 -11.86
C ARG A 172 1.47 -27.97 -12.11
N ALA A 173 0.48 -28.66 -11.54
CA ALA A 173 -0.93 -28.27 -11.64
C ALA A 173 -1.19 -26.98 -10.85
N TYR A 174 -0.67 -26.89 -9.63
CA TYR A 174 -0.71 -25.66 -8.82
C TYR A 174 -0.05 -24.47 -9.54
N LEU A 175 1.13 -24.66 -10.13
CA LEU A 175 1.81 -23.63 -10.90
C LEU A 175 0.98 -23.20 -12.12
N ARG A 176 0.39 -24.13 -12.86
CA ARG A 176 -0.42 -23.83 -14.05
C ARG A 176 -1.67 -23.02 -13.72
N THR A 177 -2.26 -23.25 -12.55
CA THR A 177 -3.46 -22.53 -12.09
C THR A 177 -3.10 -21.19 -11.43
N GLY A 178 -2.01 -21.12 -10.66
CA GLY A 178 -1.58 -19.92 -9.95
C GLY A 178 -0.89 -18.89 -10.82
N LEU A 179 -0.10 -19.31 -11.82
CA LEU A 179 0.71 -18.42 -12.65
C LEU A 179 -0.12 -17.38 -13.43
N PRO A 180 -1.27 -17.71 -14.05
CA PRO A 180 -2.13 -16.71 -14.70
C PRO A 180 -2.68 -15.66 -13.73
N VAL A 181 -3.04 -16.06 -12.51
CA VAL A 181 -3.55 -15.14 -11.47
C VAL A 181 -2.43 -14.23 -10.96
N GLY A 182 -1.24 -14.79 -10.72
CA GLY A 182 -0.06 -14.01 -10.37
C GLY A 182 0.34 -13.01 -11.45
N LEU A 183 0.29 -13.43 -12.72
CA LEU A 183 0.54 -12.55 -13.87
C LEU A 183 -0.51 -11.43 -13.95
N LEU A 184 -1.79 -11.74 -13.72
CA LEU A 184 -2.86 -10.74 -13.71
C LEU A 184 -2.60 -9.66 -12.64
N VAL A 185 -2.26 -10.07 -11.41
CA VAL A 185 -1.91 -9.13 -10.33
C VAL A 185 -0.68 -8.29 -10.71
N CYS A 186 0.35 -8.91 -11.27
CA CYS A 186 1.54 -8.21 -11.75
C CYS A 186 1.19 -7.14 -12.81
N LEU A 187 0.33 -7.49 -13.77
CA LEU A 187 -0.14 -6.56 -14.81
C LEU A 187 -0.94 -5.40 -14.22
N CYS A 188 -1.80 -5.64 -13.21
CA CYS A 188 -2.50 -4.58 -12.49
C CYS A 188 -1.54 -3.59 -11.79
N LEU A 189 -0.42 -4.09 -11.26
CA LEU A 189 0.63 -3.23 -10.68
C LEU A 189 1.39 -2.46 -11.77
N LEU A 190 1.76 -3.13 -12.87
CA LEU A 190 2.43 -2.50 -14.02
C LEU A 190 1.58 -1.42 -14.68
N GLN A 191 0.24 -1.54 -14.63
CA GLN A 191 -0.69 -0.54 -15.15
C GLN A 191 -0.48 0.85 -14.51
N ALA A 192 -0.05 0.91 -13.24
CA ALA A 192 0.31 2.18 -12.58
C ALA A 192 1.43 2.92 -13.34
N PHE A 193 2.44 2.18 -13.77
CA PHE A 193 3.54 2.70 -14.59
C PHE A 193 3.08 3.03 -16.01
N GLY A 194 2.15 2.25 -16.56
CA GLY A 194 1.52 2.53 -17.86
C GLY A 194 0.81 3.89 -17.90
N TYR A 195 0.15 4.31 -16.80
CA TYR A 195 -0.45 5.64 -16.72
C TYR A 195 0.59 6.77 -16.74
N ARG A 196 1.75 6.59 -16.08
CA ARG A 196 2.85 7.56 -16.15
C ARG A 196 3.46 7.61 -17.55
N LEU A 197 3.66 6.45 -18.18
CA LEU A 197 4.18 6.36 -19.53
C LEU A 197 3.27 7.09 -20.52
N ARG A 198 1.94 6.95 -20.41
CA ARG A 198 0.97 7.68 -21.24
C ARG A 198 1.16 9.20 -21.15
N ARG A 199 1.43 9.73 -19.95
CA ARG A 199 1.71 11.16 -19.74
C ARG A 199 3.02 11.58 -20.41
N VAL A 200 4.08 10.77 -20.30
CA VAL A 200 5.39 11.01 -20.95
C VAL A 200 5.25 11.01 -22.47
N ILE A 201 4.53 10.03 -23.03
CA ILE A 201 4.24 9.95 -24.47
C ILE A 201 3.50 11.20 -24.93
N ALA A 202 2.44 11.61 -24.23
CA ALA A 202 1.68 12.81 -24.61
C ALA A 202 2.51 14.10 -24.50
N ALA A 203 3.41 14.19 -23.51
CA ALA A 203 4.35 15.31 -23.38
C ALA A 203 5.36 15.37 -24.54
N PHE A 204 5.80 14.20 -25.03
CA PHE A 204 6.69 14.09 -26.19
C PHE A 204 6.01 14.55 -27.49
N TYR A 205 4.77 14.10 -27.75
CA TYR A 205 4.04 14.47 -28.97
C TYR A 205 3.51 15.92 -28.97
N PHE A 206 3.17 16.49 -27.81
CA PHE A 206 2.58 17.82 -27.70
C PHE A 206 3.43 18.78 -26.83
N PRO A 207 4.66 19.12 -27.24
CA PRO A 207 5.59 19.90 -26.40
C PRO A 207 5.11 21.33 -26.16
N LYS A 208 4.46 21.97 -27.15
CA LYS A 208 3.89 23.32 -27.00
C LYS A 208 2.77 23.35 -25.96
N ARG A 209 1.89 22.33 -25.96
CA ARG A 209 0.81 22.19 -24.97
C ARG A 209 1.38 21.92 -23.59
N GLU A 210 2.42 21.09 -23.50
CA GLU A 210 3.05 20.75 -22.23
C GLU A 210 3.69 21.97 -21.56
N LYS A 211 4.42 22.81 -22.32
CA LYS A 211 4.97 24.07 -21.80
C LYS A 211 3.89 24.98 -21.18
N LYS A 212 2.76 25.14 -21.86
CA LYS A 212 1.62 25.95 -21.36
C LYS A 212 1.05 25.36 -20.06
N ARG A 213 0.91 24.03 -19.98
CA ARG A 213 0.41 23.33 -18.79
C ARG A 213 1.36 23.46 -17.61
N VAL A 214 2.66 23.31 -17.82
CA VAL A 214 3.69 23.49 -16.78
C VAL A 214 3.68 24.94 -16.27
N LEU A 215 3.59 25.93 -17.16
CA LEU A 215 3.51 27.34 -16.77
C LEU A 215 2.23 27.63 -15.96
N PHE A 216 1.09 27.09 -16.38
CA PHE A 216 -0.16 27.19 -15.64
C PHE A 216 -0.04 26.59 -14.24
N LEU A 217 0.51 25.38 -14.12
CA LEU A 217 0.72 24.71 -12.84
C LEU A 217 1.62 25.53 -11.92
N TYR A 218 2.72 26.06 -12.46
CA TYR A 218 3.65 26.91 -11.73
C TYR A 218 2.96 28.17 -11.18
N ASN A 219 2.23 28.89 -12.03
CA ASN A 219 1.50 30.10 -11.63
C ASN A 219 0.39 29.79 -10.62
N GLU A 220 -0.33 28.68 -10.78
CA GLU A 220 -1.36 28.25 -9.85
C GLU A 220 -0.78 27.94 -8.46
N LEU A 221 0.37 27.25 -8.40
CA LEU A 221 1.06 26.99 -7.14
C LEU A 221 1.58 28.26 -6.48
N LEU A 222 2.10 29.22 -7.26
CA LEU A 222 2.49 30.54 -6.75
C LEU A 222 1.31 31.28 -6.13
N ARG A 223 0.16 31.34 -6.83
CA ARG A 223 -1.05 31.97 -6.29
C ARG A 223 -1.52 31.31 -5.01
N LYS A 224 -1.54 29.97 -4.97
CA LYS A 224 -1.90 29.21 -3.75
C LYS A 224 -0.95 29.51 -2.58
N ARG A 225 0.36 29.58 -2.82
CA ARG A 225 1.34 29.94 -1.78
C ARG A 225 1.16 31.37 -1.30
N ALA A 226 0.92 32.32 -2.21
CA ALA A 226 0.65 33.72 -1.86
C ALA A 226 -0.64 33.86 -1.03
N ALA A 227 -1.73 33.21 -1.45
CA ALA A 227 -3.01 33.20 -0.73
C ALA A 227 -2.87 32.57 0.66
N PHE A 228 -2.20 31.41 0.77
CA PHE A 228 -1.95 30.76 2.06
C PHE A 228 -1.14 31.66 3.00
N THR A 229 -0.09 32.31 2.48
CA THR A 229 0.75 33.21 3.27
C THR A 229 -0.04 34.42 3.75
N LYS A 230 -0.88 35.01 2.89
CA LYS A 230 -1.79 36.12 3.26
C LYS A 230 -2.77 35.72 4.36
N LEU A 231 -3.42 34.56 4.23
CA LEU A 231 -4.37 34.04 5.23
C LEU A 231 -3.68 33.75 6.57
N ARG A 232 -2.53 33.07 6.55
CA ARG A 232 -1.75 32.79 7.76
C ARG A 232 -1.26 34.07 8.42
N ARG A 233 -0.78 35.05 7.65
CA ARG A 233 -0.37 36.36 8.17
C ARG A 233 -1.52 37.04 8.91
N ALA A 234 -2.72 37.06 8.33
CA ALA A 234 -3.91 37.62 8.97
C ALA A 234 -4.30 36.88 10.25
N ALA A 235 -4.22 35.54 10.26
CA ALA A 235 -4.49 34.73 11.44
C ALA A 235 -3.49 35.01 12.57
N ILE A 236 -2.20 35.13 12.25
CA ILE A 236 -1.13 35.45 13.23
C ILE A 236 -1.37 36.83 13.85
N ILE A 237 -1.70 37.83 13.03
CA ILE A 237 -2.00 39.19 13.52
C ILE A 237 -3.22 39.17 14.46
N ARG A 238 -4.28 38.43 14.10
CA ARG A 238 -5.47 38.27 14.97
C ARG A 238 -5.11 37.59 16.28
N GLN A 239 -4.33 36.52 16.23
CA GLN A 239 -3.90 35.78 17.41
C GLN A 239 -3.00 36.63 18.31
N ALA A 240 -2.05 37.39 17.75
CA ALA A 240 -1.19 38.28 18.51
C ALA A 240 -1.98 39.38 19.26
N ARG A 241 -3.06 39.90 18.66
CA ARG A 241 -3.96 40.86 19.32
C ARG A 241 -4.72 40.24 20.49
N GLN A 242 -5.15 38.99 20.35
CA GLN A 242 -5.87 38.26 21.40
C GLN A 242 -4.93 37.74 22.50
N GLN A 243 -3.66 37.49 22.18
CA GLN A 243 -2.64 36.92 23.08
C GLN A 243 -1.74 37.96 23.73
N ARG A 244 -2.19 39.22 23.90
CA ARG A 244 -1.55 40.17 24.83
C ARG A 244 -1.68 39.77 26.31
N ALA A 245 -2.34 38.65 26.61
CA ALA A 245 -2.23 38.00 27.91
C ALA A 245 -0.99 37.07 27.93
N PRO A 246 -0.18 37.11 29.01
CA PRO A 246 1.11 36.43 29.06
C PRO A 246 0.92 34.92 28.90
N ARG A 247 1.69 34.29 28.00
CA ARG A 247 1.69 32.83 27.86
C ARG A 247 3.04 32.21 28.18
N HIS A 248 2.98 31.38 29.22
CA HIS A 248 3.66 30.09 29.42
C HIS A 248 5.10 30.06 29.94
N HIS A 249 5.30 30.61 31.14
CA HIS A 249 6.44 30.26 32.01
C HIS A 249 6.49 28.74 32.34
N LEU A 250 5.35 28.04 32.28
CA LEU A 250 5.24 26.62 32.64
C LEU A 250 5.82 25.65 31.59
N THR A 251 5.82 26.01 30.30
CA THR A 251 6.32 25.12 29.24
C THR A 251 7.84 25.04 29.22
N ASP A 252 8.54 26.13 29.57
CA ASP A 252 9.99 26.15 29.70
C ASP A 252 10.48 25.34 30.90
N ILE A 253 9.72 25.33 32.00
CA ILE A 253 10.02 24.52 33.20
C ILE A 253 9.90 23.01 32.89
N LEU A 254 8.87 22.59 32.14
CA LEU A 254 8.72 21.18 31.73
C LEU A 254 9.79 20.74 30.71
N HIS A 255 10.28 21.64 29.86
CA HIS A 255 11.32 21.34 28.89
C HIS A 255 12.66 20.94 29.55
N HIS A 256 12.97 21.52 30.71
CA HIS A 256 14.18 21.18 31.48
C HIS A 256 14.09 19.88 32.27
N ARG A 257 12.88 19.46 32.67
CA ARG A 257 12.69 18.36 33.63
C ARG A 257 12.58 16.97 32.98
N CYS A 258 12.24 16.86 31.69
CA CYS A 258 12.00 15.58 31.01
C CYS A 258 12.62 15.51 29.59
N PRO A 259 13.76 14.82 29.39
CA PRO A 259 14.40 14.72 28.07
C PRO A 259 13.56 13.98 27.01
N LEU A 260 12.66 13.08 27.42
CA LEU A 260 11.77 12.33 26.54
C LEU A 260 10.67 13.19 25.88
N LEU A 261 10.29 14.31 26.50
CA LEU A 261 9.25 15.21 25.99
C LEU A 261 9.81 16.34 25.11
N ARG A 262 11.13 16.48 25.00
CA ARG A 262 11.81 17.50 24.17
C ARG A 262 11.35 17.55 22.71
N PRO A 263 11.10 16.42 22.00
CA PRO A 263 10.62 16.47 20.62
C PRO A 263 9.22 17.08 20.47
N TRP A 264 8.40 16.97 21.52
CA TRP A 264 7.02 17.46 21.53
C TRP A 264 6.90 18.91 22.03
N LEU A 265 7.77 19.32 22.97
CA LEU A 265 7.82 20.67 23.53
C LEU A 265 8.69 21.65 22.72
N ARG A 266 9.40 21.19 21.68
CA ARG A 266 10.20 22.08 20.83
C ARG A 266 9.34 23.22 20.28
N ARG A 267 9.88 24.45 20.29
CA ARG A 267 9.20 25.61 19.69
C ARG A 267 8.88 25.28 18.22
N ARG A 268 7.77 25.83 17.71
CA ARG A 268 7.28 25.53 16.36
C ARG A 268 7.14 26.80 15.56
N CYS A 269 7.36 26.70 14.26
CA CYS A 269 7.18 27.85 13.38
C CYS A 269 5.73 28.36 13.45
N VAL A 270 5.55 29.66 13.68
CA VAL A 270 4.23 30.31 13.79
C VAL A 270 3.40 30.18 12.50
N VAL A 271 4.05 30.01 11.33
CA VAL A 271 3.39 29.92 10.02
C VAL A 271 3.02 28.49 9.64
N CYS A 272 3.98 27.55 9.71
CA CYS A 272 3.84 26.19 9.18
C CYS A 272 3.79 25.10 10.26
N GLN A 273 3.99 25.45 11.53
CA GLN A 273 4.02 24.55 12.70
C GLN A 273 5.10 23.45 12.64
N ALA A 274 6.09 23.60 11.75
CA ALA A 274 7.27 22.75 11.74
C ALA A 274 8.09 22.96 13.02
N PRO A 275 8.71 21.89 13.57
CA PRO A 275 9.56 22.02 14.74
C PRO A 275 10.78 22.91 14.45
N GLU A 276 11.25 23.60 15.48
CA GLU A 276 12.45 24.43 15.42
C GLU A 276 13.68 23.61 14.98
N THR A 277 14.47 24.23 14.11
CA THR A 277 15.72 23.70 13.56
C THR A 277 16.81 24.73 13.83
N PRO A 278 18.11 24.37 13.87
CA PRO A 278 19.18 25.36 14.09
C PRO A 278 19.19 26.51 13.07
N GLU A 279 18.59 26.33 11.89
CA GLU A 279 18.43 27.39 10.87
C GLU A 279 17.13 28.22 10.98
N SER A 280 16.33 28.06 12.04
CA SER A 280 15.12 28.87 12.22
C SER A 280 15.46 30.29 12.65
N TYR A 281 14.68 31.24 12.16
CA TYR A 281 14.80 32.65 12.53
C TYR A 281 13.91 32.97 13.73
N VAL A 282 14.49 33.56 14.77
CA VAL A 282 13.77 34.08 15.94
C VAL A 282 13.68 35.60 15.82
N CYS A 283 12.51 36.17 16.14
CA CYS A 283 12.34 37.62 16.10
C CYS A 283 13.25 38.32 17.13
N LEU A 284 13.89 39.42 16.75
CA LEU A 284 14.85 40.17 17.58
C LEU A 284 14.20 41.27 18.43
N THR A 285 12.91 41.55 18.25
CA THR A 285 12.25 42.61 19.02
C THR A 285 12.06 42.15 20.47
N PRO A 286 12.33 43.02 21.46
CA PRO A 286 12.01 42.72 22.85
C PRO A 286 10.51 42.37 22.95
N ASP A 287 10.19 41.35 23.73
CA ASP A 287 8.85 40.77 23.94
C ASP A 287 8.25 39.92 22.80
N CYS A 288 8.97 39.67 21.69
CA CYS A 288 8.47 38.76 20.64
C CYS A 288 9.28 37.46 20.55
N GLU A 289 8.73 36.38 21.11
CA GLU A 289 9.31 35.02 21.00
C GLU A 289 8.86 34.26 19.74
N ALA A 290 8.48 34.97 18.68
CA ALA A 290 7.99 34.31 17.46
C ALA A 290 9.13 33.61 16.71
N VAL A 291 8.96 32.30 16.45
CA VAL A 291 9.90 31.47 15.69
C VAL A 291 9.41 31.23 14.26
N TYR A 292 10.30 31.37 13.28
CA TYR A 292 10.02 31.17 11.86
C TYR A 292 10.98 30.16 11.23
N CYS A 293 10.44 29.26 10.40
CA CYS A 293 11.26 28.47 9.51
C CYS A 293 11.90 29.37 8.43
N ARG A 294 13.11 29.08 7.94
CA ARG A 294 13.81 29.94 6.96
C ARG A 294 12.94 30.28 5.75
N SER A 295 12.33 29.28 5.12
CA SER A 295 11.42 29.50 3.98
C SER A 295 10.18 30.34 4.37
N CYS A 296 9.66 30.15 5.59
CA CYS A 296 8.51 30.90 6.08
C CYS A 296 8.84 32.37 6.35
N TRP A 297 10.08 32.64 6.80
CA TRP A 297 10.59 33.98 7.06
C TRP A 297 10.77 34.76 5.76
N ASP A 298 11.35 34.11 4.74
CA ASP A 298 11.50 34.68 3.39
C ASP A 298 10.13 34.96 2.76
N ASP A 299 9.17 34.04 2.90
CA ASP A 299 7.79 34.23 2.41
C ASP A 299 7.07 35.41 3.11
N MET A 300 7.43 35.70 4.37
CA MET A 300 6.94 36.86 5.13
C MET A 300 7.72 38.15 4.83
N ARG A 301 8.55 38.16 3.77
CA ARG A 301 9.42 39.29 3.37
C ARG A 301 10.34 39.74 4.50
N GLN A 302 10.80 38.81 5.33
CA GLN A 302 11.71 39.08 6.45
C GLN A 302 11.17 40.13 7.44
N ARG A 303 9.84 40.21 7.57
CA ARG A 303 9.16 41.10 8.52
C ARG A 303 8.27 40.27 9.43
N CYS A 304 8.40 40.48 10.73
CA CYS A 304 7.61 39.79 11.73
C CYS A 304 6.16 40.32 11.75
N PRO A 305 5.15 39.54 11.35
CA PRO A 305 3.76 40.01 11.36
C PRO A 305 3.21 40.32 12.75
N VAL A 306 3.87 39.86 13.82
CA VAL A 306 3.50 40.12 15.21
C VAL A 306 3.91 41.54 15.61
N CYS A 307 5.09 41.99 15.19
CA CYS A 307 5.69 43.26 15.62
C CYS A 307 5.43 44.40 14.65
N THR A 308 5.30 44.11 13.35
CA THR A 308 5.19 45.16 12.34
C THR A 308 3.77 45.78 12.31
N PRO A 309 3.63 47.11 12.38
CA PRO A 309 2.34 47.81 12.33
C PRO A 309 1.56 47.56 11.02
N ARG A 310 0.22 47.63 11.09
CA ARG A 310 -0.69 47.32 9.96
C ARG A 310 -0.48 48.24 8.75
N GLU A 311 -0.11 49.50 8.96
CA GLU A 311 0.05 50.50 7.90
C GLU A 311 1.23 50.16 6.96
N GLU A 312 2.38 49.75 7.49
CA GLU A 312 3.55 49.30 6.70
C GLU A 312 3.36 47.94 6.01
N LEU A 313 2.39 47.16 6.49
CA LEU A 313 2.04 45.85 5.93
C LEU A 313 1.16 45.98 4.69
N SER A 314 0.28 46.97 4.70
CA SER A 314 -0.72 47.24 3.67
C SER A 314 -0.08 47.79 2.40
N SER A 315 0.90 48.69 2.54
CA SER A 315 1.66 49.26 1.44
C SER A 315 2.48 48.21 0.66
N SER A 316 3.06 47.21 1.35
CA SER A 316 3.80 46.12 0.69
C SER A 316 2.92 45.09 -0.03
N ALA A 317 1.62 45.03 0.29
CA ALA A 317 0.68 44.07 -0.29
C ALA A 317 0.11 44.53 -1.64
N CYS A 318 0.26 45.82 -1.97
CA CYS A 318 -0.23 46.42 -3.21
C CYS A 318 0.83 46.50 -4.33
N SER A 319 2.09 46.17 -4.05
CA SER A 319 3.18 46.24 -5.05
C SER A 319 3.37 44.98 -5.90
N ASP A 320 2.57 43.93 -5.70
CA ASP A 320 2.56 42.78 -6.62
C ASP A 320 1.62 43.12 -7.79
N SER A 321 2.01 44.11 -8.62
CA SER A 321 1.34 44.43 -9.87
C SER A 321 1.42 43.24 -10.84
N ASN A 322 0.38 43.10 -11.65
CA ASN A 322 0.01 41.97 -12.50
C ASN A 322 0.93 41.69 -13.71
N ASP A 323 2.22 41.97 -13.63
CA ASP A 323 3.12 41.98 -14.80
C ASP A 323 3.75 40.60 -15.12
N ASP A 324 2.97 39.53 -15.02
CA ASP A 324 3.39 38.15 -15.38
C ASP A 324 2.64 37.63 -16.64
N ALA A 325 1.98 38.51 -17.40
CA ALA A 325 1.23 38.17 -18.61
C ALA A 325 2.00 38.34 -19.93
N THR A 326 3.35 38.38 -19.91
CA THR A 326 4.15 38.42 -21.13
C THR A 326 5.21 37.32 -21.08
N TYR A 327 4.84 36.14 -21.56
CA TYR A 327 5.82 35.15 -22.00
C TYR A 327 5.80 35.16 -23.52
N ALA A 328 6.97 35.46 -24.10
CA ALA A 328 7.21 35.54 -25.53
C ALA A 328 6.74 34.27 -26.27
N GLU A 329 6.25 34.49 -27.50
CA GLU A 329 5.75 33.49 -28.45
C GLU A 329 6.76 32.38 -28.79
#